data_AF-A0A397BN60-F1
#
_entry.id   AF-A0A397BN60-F1
#
_cell.length_a   1.000
_cell.length_b   1.000
_cell.length_c   1.000
_cell.angle_alpha   90.00
_cell.angle_beta   90.00
_cell.angle_gamma   90.00
#
_symmetry.space_group_name_H-M   'P 1'
#
loop_
_entity.id
_entity.type
_entity.pdbx_description
1 polymer ?
#
loop_
_entity_poly.entity_id
_entity_poly.type
_entity_poly.pdbx_seq_one_letter_code
_entity_poly.pdbx_strand_id
1 'polypeptide(L)'
;VRTLTEYDLDVSRHTFGYITPMDTYRDASSAAYIKHIAIPTLCVSARDDPICPHTVIPYDECRSNPNVVLCVTHSGGHVGFFTSDHLLDDKPGM
;
A
#
# COMPACT_ATOMS: atom_id res chain seq x y z
N VAL A 1 21.24 -13.63 -1.43
CA VAL A 1 20.10 -12.70 -1.43
C VAL A 1 19.96 -12.04 -2.79
N ARG A 2 18.94 -12.44 -3.55
CA ARG A 2 18.57 -11.93 -4.88
C ARG A 2 17.12 -11.44 -4.95
N THR A 3 16.29 -11.82 -3.98
CA THR A 3 14.87 -11.42 -3.89
C THR A 3 14.57 -10.84 -2.51
N LEU A 4 13.48 -10.07 -2.40
CA LEU A 4 13.00 -9.57 -1.10
C LEU A 4 12.66 -10.72 -0.15
N THR A 5 12.01 -11.77 -0.66
CA THR A 5 11.67 -12.95 0.15
C THR A 5 12.92 -13.66 0.71
N GLU A 6 13.99 -13.78 -0.08
CA GLU A 6 15.28 -14.30 0.43
C GLU A 6 15.86 -13.38 1.50
N TYR A 7 15.81 -12.06 1.30
CA TYR A 7 16.29 -11.11 2.30
C TYR A 7 15.49 -11.23 3.59
N ASP A 8 14.17 -11.35 3.51
CA ASP A 8 13.33 -11.47 4.70
C ASP A 8 13.53 -12.80 5.42
N LEU A 9 13.81 -13.87 4.67
CA LEU A 9 14.12 -15.18 5.22
C LEU A 9 15.49 -15.21 5.90
N ASP A 10 16.50 -14.62 5.29
CA ASP A 10 17.88 -14.72 5.78
C ASP A 10 18.23 -13.61 6.80
N VAL A 11 17.52 -12.48 6.75
CA VAL A 11 17.83 -11.27 7.52
C VAL A 11 16.62 -10.75 8.31
N SER A 12 15.58 -10.24 7.66
CA SER A 12 14.52 -9.48 8.35
C SER A 12 13.86 -10.28 9.47
N ARG A 13 13.49 -11.55 9.23
CA ARG A 13 12.85 -12.38 10.27
C ARG A 13 13.74 -12.57 11.49
N HIS A 14 15.05 -12.68 11.31
CA HIS A 14 15.99 -12.86 12.41
C HIS A 14 16.14 -11.58 13.22
N THR A 15 16.26 -10.44 12.52
CA THR A 15 16.35 -9.11 13.15
C THR A 15 15.14 -8.81 14.02
N PHE A 16 13.94 -9.19 13.57
CA PHE A 16 12.69 -8.92 14.28
C PHE A 16 12.15 -10.10 15.11
N GLY A 17 12.89 -11.21 15.20
CA GLY A 17 12.53 -12.36 16.05
C GLY A 17 11.37 -13.23 15.52
N TYR A 18 11.07 -13.18 14.22
CA TYR A 18 10.03 -13.98 13.57
C TYR A 18 10.53 -15.33 13.05
N ILE A 19 9.63 -16.32 13.05
CA ILE A 19 9.92 -17.68 12.56
C ILE A 19 9.97 -17.69 11.03
N THR A 20 8.99 -17.06 10.38
CA THR A 20 8.91 -16.97 8.93
C THR A 20 8.74 -15.52 8.47
N PRO A 21 9.14 -15.18 7.23
CA PRO A 21 8.83 -13.86 6.65
C PRO A 21 7.34 -13.52 6.72
N MET A 22 6.48 -14.51 6.52
CA MET A 22 5.02 -14.34 6.56
C MET A 22 4.50 -13.97 7.94
N ASP A 23 5.19 -14.37 9.01
CA ASP A 23 4.84 -13.92 10.37
C ASP A 23 5.11 -12.43 10.52
N THR A 24 6.24 -11.95 9.98
CA THR A 24 6.56 -10.52 9.91
C THR A 24 5.49 -9.76 9.13
N TYR A 25 5.14 -10.21 7.92
CA TYR A 25 4.14 -9.55 7.08
C TYR A 25 2.75 -9.53 7.71
N ARG A 26 2.36 -10.62 8.38
CA ARG A 26 1.07 -10.72 9.06
C ARG A 26 0.98 -9.74 10.23
N ASP A 27 2.04 -9.65 11.05
CA ASP A 27 2.04 -8.77 12.22
C ASP A 27 2.15 -7.29 11.82
N ALA A 28 2.99 -6.98 10.84
CA ALA A 28 3.18 -5.62 10.33
C ALA A 28 2.00 -5.10 9.48
N SER A 29 1.05 -5.96 9.10
CA SER A 29 -0.08 -5.56 8.26
C SER A 29 -1.06 -4.67 9.01
N SER A 30 -1.45 -3.56 8.38
CA SER A 30 -2.49 -2.68 8.92
C SER A 30 -3.90 -3.28 8.83
N ALA A 31 -4.12 -4.28 7.97
CA ALA A 31 -5.45 -4.81 7.65
C ALA A 31 -6.25 -5.21 8.90
N ALA A 32 -5.61 -5.91 9.84
CA ALA A 32 -6.24 -6.38 11.08
C ALA A 32 -6.72 -5.23 11.99
N TYR A 33 -6.14 -4.03 11.85
CA TYR A 33 -6.36 -2.88 12.71
C TYR A 33 -7.31 -1.83 12.11
N ILE A 34 -7.52 -1.82 10.79
CA ILE A 34 -8.36 -0.83 10.09
C ILE A 34 -9.76 -0.74 10.69
N LYS A 35 -10.36 -1.87 11.09
CA LYS A 35 -11.68 -1.93 11.73
C LYS A 35 -11.79 -1.15 13.06
N HIS A 36 -10.67 -0.82 13.68
CA HIS A 36 -10.60 -0.11 14.96
C HIS A 36 -10.38 1.40 14.83
N ILE A 37 -10.21 1.91 13.61
CA ILE A 37 -10.04 3.35 13.37
C ILE A 37 -11.32 4.10 13.75
N ALA A 38 -11.20 4.97 14.77
CA ALA A 38 -12.30 5.79 15.29
C ALA A 38 -12.30 7.24 14.78
N ILE A 39 -11.18 7.71 14.25
CA ILE A 39 -11.00 9.07 13.73
C ILE A 39 -11.14 9.01 12.20
N PRO A 40 -11.89 9.92 11.55
CA PRO A 40 -11.98 9.98 10.10
C PRO A 40 -10.60 9.94 9.45
N THR A 41 -10.35 8.93 8.62
CA THR A 41 -9.05 8.62 8.05
C THR A 41 -9.17 8.41 6.54
N LEU A 42 -8.31 9.10 5.79
CA LEU A 42 -8.13 8.87 4.37
C LEU A 42 -6.93 7.94 4.16
N CYS A 43 -7.17 6.78 3.57
CA CYS A 43 -6.12 5.87 3.09
C CYS A 43 -5.92 6.12 1.59
N VAL A 44 -4.66 6.32 1.17
CA VAL A 44 -4.31 6.53 -0.24
C VAL A 44 -3.38 5.42 -0.68
N SER A 45 -3.64 4.84 -1.85
CA SER A 45 -2.82 3.80 -2.49
C SER A 45 -2.87 3.95 -4.00
N ALA A 46 -1.95 3.30 -4.71
CA ALA A 46 -1.88 3.34 -6.17
C ALA A 46 -1.91 1.92 -6.75
N ARG A 47 -2.51 1.76 -7.93
CA ARG A 47 -2.61 0.44 -8.58
C ARG A 47 -1.29 -0.06 -9.14
N ASP A 48 -0.40 0.85 -9.52
CA ASP A 48 0.91 0.62 -10.13
C ASP A 48 2.08 0.68 -9.13
N ASP A 49 1.80 0.70 -7.82
CA ASP A 49 2.85 0.66 -6.80
C ASP A 49 3.66 -0.65 -6.90
N PRO A 50 4.98 -0.59 -7.15
CA PRO A 50 5.80 -1.79 -7.39
C PRO A 50 6.15 -2.55 -6.11
N ILE A 51 5.91 -1.96 -4.93
CA ILE A 51 6.22 -2.55 -3.62
C ILE A 51 4.93 -3.05 -2.95
N CYS A 52 3.86 -2.26 -3.03
CA CYS A 52 2.55 -2.55 -2.44
C CYS A 52 1.49 -2.72 -3.55
N PRO A 53 1.52 -3.84 -4.31
CA PRO A 53 0.64 -4.01 -5.45
C PRO A 53 -0.84 -3.96 -5.04
N HIS A 54 -1.71 -3.59 -5.98
CA HIS A 54 -3.15 -3.46 -5.71
C HIS A 54 -3.80 -4.69 -5.06
N THR A 55 -3.23 -5.89 -5.25
CA THR A 55 -3.72 -7.15 -4.67
C THR A 55 -3.54 -7.25 -3.16
N VAL A 56 -2.67 -6.45 -2.55
CA VAL A 56 -2.44 -6.44 -1.09
C VAL A 56 -3.17 -5.30 -0.37
N ILE A 57 -3.92 -4.46 -1.11
CA ILE A 57 -4.73 -3.40 -0.52
C ILE A 57 -5.91 -4.03 0.24
N PRO A 58 -6.15 -3.67 1.51
CA PRO A 58 -7.21 -4.24 2.35
C PRO A 58 -8.58 -3.61 2.04
N TYR A 59 -9.10 -3.87 0.84
CA TYR A 59 -10.36 -3.26 0.34
C TYR A 59 -11.55 -3.56 1.25
N ASP A 60 -11.68 -4.79 1.72
CA ASP A 60 -12.84 -5.22 2.51
C ASP A 60 -12.80 -4.62 3.91
N GLU A 61 -11.62 -4.56 4.52
CA GLU A 61 -11.42 -3.94 5.83
C GLU A 61 -11.68 -2.44 5.76
N CYS A 62 -11.16 -1.74 4.75
CA CYS A 62 -11.45 -0.33 4.50
C CYS A 62 -12.96 -0.11 4.30
N ARG A 63 -13.62 -0.93 3.48
CA ARG A 63 -15.06 -0.81 3.20
C ARG A 63 -15.92 -1.09 4.43
N SER A 64 -15.45 -1.92 5.36
CA SER A 64 -16.19 -2.28 6.57
C SER A 64 -16.23 -1.18 7.63
N ASN A 65 -15.32 -0.20 7.58
CA ASN A 65 -15.24 0.86 8.59
C ASN A 65 -15.75 2.21 8.03
N PRO A 66 -16.86 2.78 8.56
CA PRO A 66 -17.41 4.04 8.07
C PRO A 66 -16.52 5.27 8.31
N ASN A 67 -15.51 5.18 9.18
CA ASN A 67 -14.54 6.26 9.41
C ASN A 67 -13.40 6.25 8.39
N VAL A 68 -13.36 5.27 7.47
CA VAL A 68 -12.26 5.10 6.52
C VAL A 68 -12.75 5.38 5.11
N VAL A 69 -12.01 6.21 4.40
CA VAL A 69 -12.13 6.38 2.95
C VAL A 69 -10.87 5.82 2.30
N LEU A 70 -11.04 4.88 1.38
CA LEU A 70 -9.93 4.36 0.57
C LEU A 70 -9.94 5.02 -0.81
N CYS A 71 -8.87 5.76 -1.12
CA CYS A 71 -8.59 6.32 -2.43
C CYS A 71 -7.52 5.46 -3.12
N VAL A 72 -7.90 4.82 -4.23
CA VAL A 72 -6.95 4.07 -5.07
C VAL A 72 -6.80 4.75 -6.42
N THR A 73 -5.62 5.31 -6.69
CA THR A 73 -5.33 5.98 -7.95
C THR A 73 -4.89 4.98 -9.03
N HIS A 74 -5.04 5.36 -10.30
CA HIS A 74 -4.49 4.58 -11.40
C HIS A 74 -2.95 4.56 -11.36
N SER A 75 -2.37 5.73 -11.11
CA SER A 75 -0.93 5.94 -11.02
C SER A 75 -0.53 6.72 -9.76
N GLY A 76 0.72 6.54 -9.33
CA GLY A 76 1.28 7.13 -8.10
C GLY A 76 1.88 6.04 -7.22
N GLY A 77 2.20 6.32 -5.96
CA GLY A 77 2.57 5.27 -5.01
C GLY A 77 3.89 5.52 -4.30
N HIS A 78 4.72 4.49 -4.19
CA HIS A 78 5.88 4.42 -3.28
C HIS A 78 6.82 5.63 -3.28
N VAL A 79 7.00 6.31 -4.42
CA VAL A 79 7.91 7.47 -4.56
C VAL A 79 7.15 8.80 -4.71
N GLY A 80 5.81 8.78 -4.65
CA GLY A 80 4.98 9.98 -4.67
C GLY A 80 3.79 9.91 -5.64
N PHE A 81 2.85 10.83 -5.44
CA PHE A 81 1.68 11.03 -6.30
C PHE A 81 1.88 12.31 -7.12
N PHE A 82 2.60 12.20 -8.23
CA PHE A 82 2.90 13.35 -9.08
C PHE A 82 1.70 13.68 -9.99
N THR A 83 1.29 14.94 -9.97
CA THR A 83 0.38 15.50 -10.97
C THR A 83 1.24 16.26 -11.98
N SER A 84 1.30 15.82 -13.22
CA SER A 84 1.91 16.63 -14.28
C SER A 84 0.94 17.77 -14.64
N ASP A 85 1.34 19.02 -14.45
CA ASP A 85 0.61 20.19 -14.97
C ASP A 85 0.50 20.16 -16.51
N HIS A 86 1.35 19.39 -17.20
CA HIS A 86 1.37 19.29 -18.66
C HIS A 86 0.37 18.31 -19.29
N LEU A 87 -0.47 17.60 -18.52
CA LEU A 87 -1.56 16.79 -19.09
C LEU A 87 -2.87 17.56 -19.28
N LEU A 88 -2.95 18.81 -18.80
CA LEU A 88 -4.07 19.72 -19.06
C LEU A 88 -3.80 20.66 -20.26
N ASP A 89 -2.61 20.57 -20.87
CA ASP A 89 -2.24 21.28 -22.10
C ASP A 89 -2.59 20.49 -23.38
N ASP A 90 -3.50 19.51 -23.30
CA ASP A 90 -4.19 18.99 -24.49
C ASP A 90 -5.13 20.06 -25.03
N LYS A 91 -4.57 21.07 -25.71
CA LYS A 91 -5.30 21.78 -26.77
C LYS A 91 -5.48 20.79 -27.92
N PRO A 92 -6.70 20.32 -28.22
CA PRO A 92 -6.93 19.62 -29.47
C PRO A 92 -6.76 20.62 -30.61
N GLY A 93 -5.84 20.33 -31.54
CA GLY A 93 -5.79 20.86 -32.90
C GLY A 93 -5.97 22.37 -33.10
N MET A 94 -4.88 23.04 -33.45
CA MET A 94 -4.92 24.15 -34.42
C MET A 94 -4.30 23.66 -35.73
#